data_AF-A0A1V5T1E2-F1
#
_entry.id   AF-A0A1V5T1E2-F1
#
_cell.length_a   1.000
_cell.length_b   1.000
_cell.length_c   1.000
_cell.angle_alpha   90.00
_cell.angle_beta   90.00
_cell.angle_gamma   90.00
#
_symmetry.space_group_name_H-M   'P 1'
#
loop_
_entity.id
_entity.type
_entity.pdbx_description
1 polymer ?
#
loop_
_entity_poly.entity_id
_entity_poly.type
_entity_poly.pdbx_seq_one_letter_code
_entity_poly.pdbx_strand_id
1 'polypeptide(L)'
;MHQPKERSYTPGYYSKSTISGTEVQSIRSRYTSTLSDFDQIVELWIEDGFSIEEMTARGFDRRMVLWAVQRIDQNEYKRKQAPPGLKVTSKAFGSGRRMPIAADYSY
;
A
#
# COMPACT_ATOMS: atom_id res chain seq x y z
N MET A 1 -2.20 14.82 -42.25
CA MET A 1 -1.94 13.66 -41.37
C MET A 1 -1.17 14.15 -40.16
N HIS A 2 -1.84 14.28 -39.02
CA HIS A 2 -1.24 14.74 -37.76
C HIS A 2 -1.00 13.48 -36.91
N GLN A 3 0.26 13.05 -36.77
CA GLN A 3 0.59 11.99 -35.83
C GLN A 3 0.67 12.59 -34.40
N PRO A 4 0.08 11.94 -33.38
CA PRO A 4 0.14 12.45 -32.01
C PRO A 4 1.55 12.30 -31.45
N LYS A 5 2.04 13.34 -30.77
CA LYS A 5 3.32 13.28 -30.03
C LYS A 5 3.12 12.46 -28.77
N GLU A 6 3.67 11.25 -28.75
CA GLU A 6 3.83 10.48 -27.51
C GLU A 6 4.72 11.27 -26.54
N ARG A 7 4.14 11.71 -25.41
CA ARG A 7 4.93 12.25 -24.29
C ARG A 7 5.54 11.06 -23.55
N SER A 8 6.80 10.76 -23.84
CA SER A 8 7.59 9.84 -23.03
C SER A 8 7.81 10.43 -21.64
N TYR A 9 7.40 9.71 -20.61
CA TYR A 9 7.68 10.04 -19.22
C TYR A 9 9.13 9.65 -18.92
N THR A 10 10.00 10.63 -18.65
CA THR A 10 11.38 10.41 -18.18
C THR A 10 11.48 10.73 -16.69
N PRO A 11 11.32 9.75 -15.79
CA PRO A 11 11.70 9.95 -14.40
C PRO A 11 13.23 10.03 -14.33
N GLY A 12 13.71 11.26 -14.11
CA GLY A 12 15.09 11.52 -13.73
C GLY A 12 15.41 10.95 -12.34
N TYR A 13 16.71 10.91 -12.05
CA TYR A 13 17.35 10.50 -10.80
C TYR A 13 17.54 8.99 -10.65
N TYR A 14 18.63 8.45 -11.21
CA TYR A 14 19.74 7.77 -10.50
C TYR A 14 20.79 7.34 -11.54
N SER A 15 22.05 7.80 -11.39
CA SER A 15 23.17 7.33 -12.21
C SER A 15 23.48 5.86 -11.88
N LYS A 16 23.52 4.98 -12.88
CA LYS A 16 23.78 3.53 -12.72
C LYS A 16 25.20 3.18 -12.26
N SER A 17 26.03 4.16 -11.89
CA SER A 17 27.46 3.95 -11.62
C SER A 17 27.86 3.94 -10.13
N THR A 18 26.95 4.15 -9.18
CA THR A 18 27.35 4.39 -7.77
C THR A 18 27.11 3.22 -6.81
N ILE A 19 26.35 2.19 -7.18
CA ILE A 19 26.06 1.07 -6.26
C ILE A 19 26.45 -0.25 -6.92
N SER A 20 27.33 -1.01 -6.25
CA SER A 20 27.72 -2.34 -6.69
C SER A 20 26.49 -3.25 -6.81
N GLY A 21 26.40 -4.03 -7.89
CA GLY A 21 25.21 -4.82 -8.22
C GLY A 21 24.78 -5.80 -7.11
N THR A 22 25.71 -6.24 -6.28
CA THR A 22 25.49 -7.14 -5.14
C THR A 22 24.76 -6.45 -3.99
N GLU A 23 25.08 -5.18 -3.71
CA GLU A 23 24.46 -4.41 -2.64
C GLU A 23 23.01 -4.04 -2.98
N VAL A 24 22.76 -3.67 -4.25
CA VAL A 24 21.40 -3.43 -4.79
C VAL A 24 20.52 -4.68 -4.73
N GLN A 25 21.07 -5.86 -5.02
CA GLN A 25 20.34 -7.13 -4.96
C GLN A 25 19.99 -7.53 -3.51
N SER A 26 20.91 -7.33 -2.55
CA SER A 26 20.63 -7.60 -1.13
C SER A 26 19.60 -6.62 -0.53
N ILE A 27 19.61 -5.37 -1.00
CA ILE A 27 18.64 -4.35 -0.61
C ILE A 27 17.27 -4.74 -1.17
N ARG A 28 17.17 -4.99 -2.47
CA ARG A 28 15.92 -5.42 -3.12
C ARG A 28 15.30 -6.64 -2.45
N SER A 29 16.08 -7.69 -2.19
CA SER A 29 15.58 -8.93 -1.58
C SER A 29 15.02 -8.74 -0.17
N ARG A 30 15.58 -7.82 0.63
CA ARG A 30 15.09 -7.51 1.99
C ARG A 30 13.80 -6.69 1.99
N TYR A 31 13.62 -5.83 1.00
CA TYR A 31 12.41 -5.01 0.88
C TYR A 31 11.27 -5.77 0.21
N THR A 32 11.53 -6.68 -0.72
CA THR A 32 10.46 -7.44 -1.39
C THR A 32 9.68 -8.34 -0.44
N SER A 33 10.34 -9.00 0.52
CA SER A 33 9.66 -9.87 1.49
C SER A 33 8.85 -9.10 2.53
N THR A 34 9.31 -7.91 2.92
CA THR A 34 8.61 -7.09 3.93
C THR A 34 7.48 -6.28 3.32
N LEU A 35 7.64 -5.81 2.07
CA LEU A 35 6.57 -5.18 1.31
C LEU A 35 5.48 -6.19 0.94
N SER A 36 5.82 -7.44 0.63
CA SER A 36 4.82 -8.47 0.34
C SER A 36 3.91 -8.79 1.53
N ASP A 37 4.44 -8.77 2.75
CA ASP A 37 3.65 -9.05 3.95
C ASP A 37 2.73 -7.89 4.30
N PHE A 38 3.22 -6.65 4.16
CA PHE A 38 2.40 -5.45 4.37
C PHE A 38 1.24 -5.38 3.37
N ASP A 39 1.51 -5.60 2.07
CA ASP A 39 0.49 -5.56 1.04
C ASP A 39 -0.60 -6.62 1.28
N GLN A 40 -0.21 -7.83 1.71
CA GLN A 40 -1.16 -8.88 2.11
C GLN A 40 -2.01 -8.48 3.32
N ILE A 41 -1.43 -7.86 4.35
CA ILE A 41 -2.19 -7.38 5.52
C ILE A 41 -3.21 -6.31 5.10
N VAL A 42 -2.82 -5.40 4.22
CA VAL A 42 -3.70 -4.34 3.70
C VAL A 42 -4.87 -4.96 2.92
N GLU A 43 -4.60 -5.96 2.08
CA GLU A 43 -5.62 -6.68 1.32
C GLU A 43 -6.59 -7.41 2.25
N LEU A 44 -6.09 -8.17 3.23
CA LEU A 44 -6.93 -8.90 4.19
C LEU A 44 -7.80 -7.96 5.04
N TRP A 45 -7.28 -6.79 5.42
CA TRP A 45 -8.01 -5.81 6.21
C TRP A 45 -9.05 -5.03 5.40
N ILE A 46 -8.65 -4.50 4.25
CA ILE A 46 -9.50 -3.59 3.45
C ILE A 46 -10.42 -4.36 2.51
N GLU A 47 -9.90 -5.40 1.87
CA GLU A 47 -10.66 -6.21 0.93
C GLU A 47 -11.38 -7.33 1.68
N ASP A 48 -10.70 -8.25 2.36
CA ASP A 48 -11.40 -9.43 2.92
C ASP A 48 -12.12 -9.20 4.25
N GLY A 49 -11.82 -8.12 4.96
CA GLY A 49 -12.52 -7.69 6.18
C GLY A 49 -12.17 -8.52 7.42
N PHE A 50 -10.95 -9.07 7.48
CA PHE A 50 -10.52 -9.91 8.60
C PHE A 50 -10.23 -9.10 9.87
N SER A 51 -10.42 -9.73 11.03
CA SER A 51 -10.02 -9.13 12.32
C SER A 51 -8.51 -9.23 12.57
N ILE A 52 -8.00 -8.48 13.55
CA ILE A 52 -6.59 -8.53 13.97
C ILE A 52 -6.23 -9.94 14.46
N GLU A 53 -7.12 -10.59 15.19
CA GLU A 53 -6.96 -11.95 15.71
C GLU A 53 -6.89 -12.95 14.56
N GLU A 54 -7.77 -12.81 13.57
CA GLU A 54 -7.80 -13.67 12.38
C GLU A 54 -6.54 -13.54 11.52
N MET A 55 -6.01 -12.32 11.38
CA MET A 55 -4.73 -12.10 10.70
C MET A 55 -3.55 -12.65 11.51
N THR A 56 -3.55 -12.46 12.84
CA THR A 56 -2.50 -13.00 13.71
C THR A 56 -2.49 -14.53 13.69
N ALA A 57 -3.67 -15.17 13.69
CA ALA A 57 -3.82 -16.62 13.60
C ALA A 57 -3.29 -17.21 12.29
N ARG A 58 -3.18 -16.40 11.22
CA ARG A 58 -2.60 -16.78 9.94
C ARG A 58 -1.07 -16.67 9.89
N GLY A 59 -0.45 -16.24 11.00
CA GLY A 59 1.01 -16.17 11.14
C GLY A 59 1.61 -14.79 10.87
N PHE A 60 0.79 -13.76 10.65
CA PHE A 60 1.29 -12.38 10.59
C PHE A 60 1.69 -11.90 11.99
N ASP A 61 2.80 -11.16 12.08
CA ASP A 61 3.21 -10.55 13.35
C ASP A 61 2.16 -9.54 13.82
N ARG A 62 1.62 -9.75 15.02
CA ARG A 62 0.58 -8.89 15.60
C ARG A 62 1.00 -7.42 15.67
N ARG A 63 2.28 -7.14 15.91
CA ARG A 63 2.77 -5.75 15.96
C ARG A 63 2.69 -5.10 14.58
N MET A 64 3.06 -5.82 13.53
CA MET A 64 2.94 -5.37 12.15
C MET A 64 1.48 -5.15 11.75
N VAL A 65 0.59 -6.10 12.07
CA VAL A 65 -0.85 -5.99 11.78
C VAL A 65 -1.45 -4.76 12.46
N LEU A 66 -1.22 -4.58 13.76
CA LEU A 66 -1.69 -3.41 14.49
C LEU A 66 -1.16 -2.11 13.91
N TRP A 67 0.14 -2.06 13.59
CA TRP A 67 0.76 -0.88 13.01
C TRP A 67 0.11 -0.53 11.67
N ALA A 68 -0.12 -1.52 10.79
CA ALA A 68 -0.77 -1.31 9.52
C ALA A 68 -2.21 -0.78 9.69
N VAL A 69 -3.02 -1.46 10.50
CA VAL A 69 -4.43 -1.08 10.75
C VAL A 69 -4.54 0.33 11.32
N GLN A 70 -3.76 0.65 12.36
CA GLN A 70 -3.75 2.00 12.96
C GLN A 70 -3.37 3.07 11.93
N ARG A 71 -2.38 2.80 11.07
CA ARG A 71 -1.97 3.74 10.03
C ARG A 71 -3.04 3.92 8.97
N ILE A 72 -3.69 2.85 8.53
CA ILE A 72 -4.79 2.94 7.56
C ILE A 72 -5.88 3.86 8.12
N ASP A 73 -6.28 3.67 9.37
CA ASP A 73 -7.40 4.39 9.98
C ASP A 73 -7.08 5.86 10.26
N GLN A 74 -5.87 6.14 10.76
CA GLN A 74 -5.41 7.51 10.99
C GLN A 74 -5.24 8.32 9.69
N ASN A 75 -5.02 7.67 8.54
CA ASN A 75 -4.80 8.34 7.26
C ASN A 75 -6.06 8.45 6.41
N GLU A 76 -7.24 8.13 6.94
CA GLU A 76 -8.51 8.25 6.22
C GLU A 76 -8.77 9.68 5.72
N TYR A 77 -8.35 10.69 6.48
CA TYR A 77 -8.45 12.09 6.05
C TYR A 77 -7.68 12.37 4.74
N LYS A 78 -6.51 11.76 4.57
CA LYS A 78 -5.69 11.93 3.35
C LYS A 78 -6.36 11.28 2.15
N ARG A 79 -6.98 10.12 2.33
CA ARG A 79 -7.72 9.42 1.27
C ARG A 79 -8.90 10.23 0.76
N LYS A 80 -9.64 10.90 1.66
CA LYS A 80 -10.78 11.75 1.27
C LYS A 80 -10.37 13.02 0.52
N GLN A 81 -9.13 13.48 0.71
CA GLN A 81 -8.56 14.63 -0.02
C GLN A 81 -7.85 14.24 -1.32
N ALA A 82 -7.66 12.94 -1.59
CA ALA A 82 -6.99 12.48 -2.80
C ALA A 82 -7.87 12.75 -4.05
N PRO A 83 -7.26 13.10 -5.20
CA PRO A 83 -8.00 13.25 -6.45
C PRO A 83 -8.62 11.91 -6.87
N PRO A 84 -9.72 11.93 -7.64
CA PRO A 84 -10.33 10.70 -8.16
C PRO A 84 -9.35 9.93 -9.05
N GLY A 85 -9.21 8.62 -8.81
CA GLY A 85 -8.34 7.71 -9.57
C GLY A 85 -9.10 6.55 -10.25
N LEU A 86 -8.46 5.94 -11.26
CA LEU A 86 -8.99 4.74 -11.95
C LEU A 86 -8.89 3.51 -11.03
N LYS A 87 -9.93 2.68 -11.03
CA LYS A 87 -10.09 1.55 -10.10
C LYS A 87 -9.71 0.25 -10.79
N VAL A 88 -8.90 -0.57 -10.13
CA VAL A 88 -8.40 -1.85 -10.67
C VAL A 88 -8.72 -3.07 -9.80
N THR A 89 -9.11 -2.89 -8.52
CA THR A 89 -9.55 -4.00 -7.65
C THR A 89 -11.05 -3.93 -7.34
N SER A 90 -11.65 -5.09 -7.03
CA SER A 90 -13.10 -5.26 -6.90
C SER A 90 -13.69 -4.52 -5.68
N LYS A 91 -12.91 -4.37 -4.60
CA LYS A 91 -13.26 -3.59 -3.40
C LYS A 91 -12.64 -2.18 -3.36
N ALA A 92 -11.89 -1.77 -4.38
CA ALA A 92 -11.39 -0.40 -4.54
C ALA A 92 -12.49 0.60 -5.01
N PHE A 93 -13.56 0.72 -4.24
CA PHE A 93 -14.38 1.93 -3.98
C PHE A 93 -15.17 2.64 -5.08
N GLY A 94 -16.44 2.27 -5.29
CA GLY A 94 -17.59 3.19 -5.30
C GLY A 94 -17.94 3.63 -3.88
N SER A 95 -19.19 3.48 -3.40
CA SER A 95 -19.57 3.61 -1.97
C SER A 95 -18.92 2.54 -1.07
N GLY A 96 -17.60 2.33 -1.16
CA GLY A 96 -16.87 1.33 -0.39
C GLY A 96 -16.76 1.68 1.10
N ARG A 97 -15.78 1.08 1.81
CA ARG A 97 -15.49 1.33 3.24
C ARG A 97 -15.38 2.83 3.59
N ARG A 98 -16.47 3.40 4.10
CA ARG A 98 -16.53 4.79 4.59
C ARG A 98 -16.26 4.77 6.08
N MET A 99 -15.03 5.12 6.46
CA MET A 99 -14.73 5.30 7.87
C MET A 99 -14.95 6.76 8.28
N PRO A 100 -15.41 7.03 9.51
CA PRO A 100 -15.35 8.37 10.09
C PRO A 100 -13.90 8.88 10.11
N ILE A 101 -13.72 10.19 9.91
CA ILE A 101 -12.38 10.83 9.98
C ILE A 101 -11.91 10.91 11.43
N ALA A 102 -12.81 11.30 12.33
CA ALA A 102 -12.58 11.33 13.76
C ALA A 102 -13.32 10.14 14.38
N ALA A 103 -12.59 9.05 14.63
CA ALA A 103 -13.06 7.93 15.41
C ALA A 103 -11.98 7.49 16.39
N ASP A 104 -12.42 7.10 17.58
CA ASP A 104 -11.60 6.49 18.59
C ASP A 104 -11.81 4.97 18.50
N TYR A 105 -10.81 4.27 17.96
CA TYR A 105 -10.83 2.83 17.83
C TYR A 105 -10.03 2.20 18.96
N SER A 106 -10.66 1.31 19.72
CA SER A 106 -9.97 0.40 20.64
C SER A 106 -9.68 -0.91 19.92
N TYR A 107 -8.42 -1.35 19.98
CA TYR A 107 -7.88 -2.54 19.31
C TYR A 107 -7.24 -3.50 20.31
#